data_AF-A0A7Y2AQ05-F1
#
_entry.id   AF-A0A7Y2AQ05-F1
#
_cell.length_a   1.000
_cell.length_b   1.000
_cell.length_c   1.000
_cell.angle_alpha   90.00
_cell.angle_beta   90.00
_cell.angle_gamma   90.00
#
_symmetry.space_group_name_H-M   'P 1'
#
loop_
_entity.id
_entity.type
_entity.pdbx_description
1 polymer ?
#
loop_
_entity_poly.entity_id
_entity_poly.type
_entity_poly.pdbx_seq_one_letter_code
_entity_poly.pdbx_strand_id
1 'polypeptide(L)'
;VELAAGDPKAAEQRLRKLRDQFDAQPKIAPLREAASMVTDDLTRMYRPAGYEEVMVRTMLSICSLATDGSDAESYALQAQQHQSQLAAAAKDRGLVAVDDFFQPIAISPYLRGILRESTHHDYDDAARSYQLVSAVCPTFPAAQADIARASGGVHSAPGHGVLYVIACVGRGPVLQESVAPTTTTALAIASATLNSNRKKSEPQDGTVHNRDGHKDDEHEPGLPNIASVKVPKVVLPPSDVVALGARVDGIAAGTTATLTDVGQLAANQISAEMPWTIARAVVRRATKETTVAGVGHNLGLDGSAASIFQFAAGSLWSSTEHADTRCWGMLPREIQALRIELPTGMHQVELVPLGLNTTPLAPGHLRQVDIVNGRNHYLLVIAPDRAIYVIDDQSANDR
;
A
#
# COMPACT_ATOMS: atom_id res chain seq x y z
N VAL A 1 4.68 11.13 11.26
CA VAL A 1 4.81 12.38 12.05
C VAL A 1 6.25 12.55 12.50
N GLU A 2 6.83 11.59 13.23
CA GLU A 2 8.25 11.62 13.67
C GLU A 2 9.22 11.99 12.55
N LEU A 3 9.12 11.33 11.39
CA LEU A 3 9.96 11.63 10.22
C LEU A 3 9.85 13.09 9.77
N ALA A 4 8.64 13.60 9.54
CA ALA A 4 8.42 14.99 9.14
C ALA A 4 8.82 16.01 10.22
N ALA A 5 8.90 15.59 11.48
CA ALA A 5 9.39 16.40 12.59
C ALA A 5 10.93 16.40 12.71
N GLY A 6 11.64 15.67 11.83
CA GLY A 6 13.10 15.58 11.84
C GLY A 6 13.66 14.50 12.77
N ASP A 7 12.84 13.52 13.19
CA ASP A 7 13.28 12.38 14.00
C ASP A 7 13.17 11.06 13.20
N PRO A 8 14.11 10.80 12.27
CA PRO A 8 14.10 9.59 11.46
C PRO A 8 14.34 8.32 12.29
N LYS A 9 15.05 8.41 13.42
CA LYS A 9 15.34 7.27 14.30
C LYS A 9 14.08 6.79 15.03
N ALA A 10 13.30 7.69 15.61
CA ALA A 10 12.01 7.33 16.20
C ALA A 10 11.03 6.79 15.15
N ALA A 11 11.01 7.41 13.96
CA ALA A 11 10.19 6.94 12.84
C ALA A 11 10.53 5.51 12.43
N GLU A 12 11.83 5.20 12.31
CA GLU A 12 12.31 3.87 11.96
C GLU A 12 11.91 2.83 13.03
N GLN A 13 12.12 3.14 14.32
CA GLN A 13 11.72 2.25 15.42
C GLN A 13 10.22 1.98 15.42
N ARG A 14 9.40 3.00 15.22
CA ARG A 14 7.94 2.86 15.14
C ARG A 14 7.52 2.02 13.96
N LEU A 15 8.05 2.29 12.77
CA LEU A 15 7.71 1.53 11.56
C LEU A 15 8.13 0.06 11.67
N ARG A 16 9.27 -0.22 12.32
CA ARG A 16 9.76 -1.58 12.57
C ARG A 16 8.77 -2.35 13.44
N LYS A 17 8.35 -1.74 14.55
CA LYS A 17 7.33 -2.31 15.44
C LYS A 17 5.99 -2.53 14.71
N LEU A 18 5.57 -1.59 13.87
CA LEU A 18 4.33 -1.72 13.08
C LEU A 18 4.42 -2.87 12.07
N ARG A 19 5.53 -2.98 11.32
CA ARG A 19 5.78 -4.11 10.42
C ARG A 19 5.69 -5.43 11.17
N ASP A 20 6.41 -5.56 12.29
CA ASP A 20 6.44 -6.81 13.06
C ASP A 20 5.07 -7.17 13.62
N GLN A 21 4.29 -6.17 14.05
CA GLN A 21 2.91 -6.36 14.47
C GLN A 21 2.01 -6.85 13.35
N PHE A 22 2.15 -6.32 12.13
CA PHE A 22 1.38 -6.75 10.97
C PHE A 22 1.79 -8.16 10.51
N ASP A 23 3.09 -8.46 10.47
CA ASP A 23 3.62 -9.77 10.07
C ASP A 23 3.24 -10.89 11.05
N ALA A 24 3.09 -10.56 12.34
CA ALA A 24 2.63 -11.49 13.36
C ALA A 24 1.12 -11.78 13.31
N GLN A 25 0.33 -11.02 12.54
CA GLN A 25 -1.10 -11.26 12.47
C GLN A 25 -1.41 -12.58 11.73
N PRO A 26 -2.37 -13.38 12.21
CA PRO A 26 -2.78 -14.60 11.52
C PRO A 26 -3.20 -14.29 10.08
N LYS A 27 -2.65 -14.99 9.09
CA LYS A 27 -3.10 -14.87 7.70
C LYS A 27 -4.55 -15.34 7.63
N ILE A 28 -5.46 -14.49 7.13
CA ILE A 28 -6.86 -14.90 6.95
C ILE A 28 -6.87 -16.00 5.90
N ALA A 29 -7.21 -17.21 6.30
CA ALA A 29 -7.48 -18.27 5.36
C ALA A 29 -8.79 -17.91 4.63
N PRO A 30 -8.76 -17.67 3.31
CA PRO A 30 -9.91 -17.13 2.57
C PRO A 30 -11.17 -18.01 2.65
N LEU A 31 -11.02 -19.28 3.05
CA LEU A 31 -12.10 -20.28 3.13
C LEU A 31 -12.27 -20.92 4.52
N ARG A 32 -11.47 -20.59 5.56
CA ARG A 32 -11.44 -21.40 6.79
C ARG A 32 -12.05 -20.78 8.05
N GLU A 33 -12.33 -19.48 8.09
CA GLU A 33 -12.92 -18.84 9.28
C GLU A 33 -14.18 -18.04 8.95
N ALA A 34 -15.30 -18.74 8.83
CA ALA A 34 -16.62 -18.13 8.69
C ALA A 34 -17.00 -17.26 9.89
N ALA A 35 -16.62 -17.67 11.11
CA ALA A 35 -16.99 -16.98 12.35
C ALA A 35 -16.41 -15.56 12.44
N SER A 36 -15.22 -15.31 11.87
CA SER A 36 -14.62 -13.97 11.85
C SER A 36 -15.18 -13.07 10.72
N MET A 37 -15.86 -13.66 9.72
CA MET A 37 -16.51 -12.94 8.62
C MET A 37 -17.86 -12.31 8.98
N VAL A 38 -18.45 -12.70 10.12
CA VAL A 38 -19.80 -12.27 10.58
C VAL A 38 -19.77 -10.94 11.34
N THR A 39 -18.64 -10.58 11.95
CA THR A 39 -18.48 -9.32 12.69
C THR A 39 -18.32 -8.11 11.76
N ASP A 40 -18.81 -6.95 12.21
CA ASP A 40 -18.72 -5.69 11.46
C ASP A 40 -17.27 -5.34 11.14
N ASP A 41 -17.00 -4.84 9.93
CA ASP A 41 -15.62 -4.64 9.44
C ASP A 41 -14.86 -3.61 10.30
N LEU A 42 -15.57 -2.67 10.92
CA LEU A 42 -15.00 -1.70 11.87
C LEU A 42 -14.60 -2.30 13.22
N THR A 43 -15.18 -3.44 13.61
CA THR A 43 -14.86 -4.12 14.88
C THR A 43 -13.62 -5.01 14.78
N ARG A 44 -13.09 -5.22 13.57
CA ARG A 44 -11.88 -6.01 13.34
C ARG A 44 -10.62 -5.21 13.62
N MET A 45 -9.57 -5.92 14.04
CA MET A 45 -8.21 -5.39 14.06
C MET A 45 -7.86 -4.85 12.67
N TYR A 46 -7.34 -3.62 12.62
CA TYR A 46 -6.91 -3.02 11.36
C TYR A 46 -5.83 -3.90 10.70
N ARG A 47 -6.02 -4.13 9.40
CA ARG A 47 -5.08 -4.85 8.55
C ARG A 47 -4.65 -3.94 7.40
N PRO A 48 -3.35 -3.77 7.18
CA PRO A 48 -2.88 -3.03 6.03
C PRO A 48 -3.29 -3.75 4.73
N ALA A 49 -3.57 -2.97 3.70
CA ALA A 49 -3.64 -3.50 2.34
C ALA A 49 -2.24 -3.89 1.85
N GLY A 50 -2.14 -4.75 0.82
CA GLY A 50 -0.84 -5.24 0.32
C GLY A 50 0.15 -4.12 -0.02
N TYR A 51 -0.31 -3.04 -0.66
CA TYR A 51 0.55 -1.90 -0.98
C TYR A 51 1.06 -1.19 0.28
N GLU A 52 0.27 -1.14 1.34
CA GLU A 52 0.66 -0.55 2.63
C GLU A 52 1.72 -1.42 3.31
N GLU A 53 1.59 -2.74 3.26
CA GLU A 53 2.60 -3.67 3.78
C GLU A 53 3.95 -3.49 3.08
N VAL A 54 3.94 -3.25 1.77
CA VAL A 54 5.14 -2.92 1.00
C VAL A 54 5.67 -1.54 1.38
N MET A 55 4.80 -0.53 1.47
CA MET A 55 5.20 0.83 1.81
C MET A 55 5.75 0.98 3.22
N VAL A 56 5.32 0.18 4.20
CA VAL A 56 5.95 0.17 5.53
C VAL A 56 7.44 -0.17 5.42
N ARG A 57 7.78 -1.17 4.59
CA ARG A 57 9.17 -1.60 4.37
C ARG A 57 9.97 -0.60 3.54
N THR A 58 9.34 0.02 2.54
CA THR A 58 9.94 1.12 1.77
C THR A 58 10.24 2.32 2.67
N MET A 59 9.30 2.74 3.51
CA MET A 59 9.51 3.86 4.43
C MET A 59 10.55 3.52 5.51
N LEU A 60 10.66 2.26 5.94
CA LEU A 60 11.76 1.79 6.80
C LEU A 60 13.13 1.98 6.14
N SER A 61 13.25 1.59 4.87
CA SER A 61 14.47 1.79 4.09
C SER A 61 14.85 3.26 3.99
N ILE A 62 13.87 4.13 3.70
CA ILE A 62 14.05 5.59 3.63
C ILE A 62 14.45 6.18 4.99
N CYS A 63 13.82 5.73 6.09
CA CYS A 63 14.18 6.22 7.43
C CYS A 63 15.59 5.79 7.82
N SER A 64 15.97 4.54 7.53
CA SER A 64 17.33 4.06 7.78
C SER A 64 18.36 4.82 6.95
N LEU A 65 18.03 5.19 5.71
CA LEU A 65 18.90 6.02 4.88
C LEU A 65 19.12 7.43 5.45
N ALA A 66 18.12 7.99 6.14
CA ALA A 66 18.20 9.29 6.81
C ALA A 66 18.90 9.24 8.18
N THR A 67 19.34 8.06 8.64
CA THR A 67 20.09 7.87 9.89
C THR A 67 21.55 7.49 9.61
N ASP A 68 21.86 6.21 9.46
CA ASP A 68 23.21 5.71 9.20
C ASP A 68 23.29 4.79 7.96
N GLY A 69 22.15 4.56 7.30
CA GLY A 69 22.01 3.72 6.12
C GLY A 69 22.19 2.22 6.36
N SER A 70 22.45 1.78 7.59
CA SER A 70 22.90 0.42 7.90
C SER A 70 21.91 -0.68 7.48
N ASP A 71 20.63 -0.46 7.73
CA ASP A 71 19.56 -1.40 7.41
C ASP A 71 18.81 -1.05 6.10
N ALA A 72 19.18 0.04 5.43
CA ALA A 72 18.42 0.59 4.31
C ALA A 72 18.30 -0.42 3.15
N GLU A 73 19.40 -1.09 2.76
CA GLU A 73 19.38 -2.10 1.69
C GLU A 73 18.50 -3.31 2.11
N SER A 74 18.64 -3.77 3.36
CA SER A 74 17.88 -4.90 3.90
C SER A 74 16.37 -4.63 3.83
N TYR A 75 15.93 -3.43 4.24
CA TYR A 75 14.51 -3.05 4.17
C TYR A 75 14.03 -2.85 2.72
N ALA A 76 14.87 -2.33 1.82
CA ALA A 76 14.54 -2.21 0.39
C ALA A 76 14.30 -3.59 -0.25
N LEU A 77 15.17 -4.56 0.06
CA LEU A 77 15.03 -5.95 -0.37
C LEU A 77 13.79 -6.62 0.23
N GLN A 78 13.49 -6.38 1.51
CA GLN A 78 12.26 -6.87 2.14
C GLN A 78 11.02 -6.33 1.42
N ALA A 79 10.99 -5.05 1.06
CA ALA A 79 9.86 -4.47 0.32
C ALA A 79 9.66 -5.14 -1.05
N GLN A 80 10.75 -5.36 -1.79
CA GLN A 80 10.71 -6.06 -3.08
C GLN A 80 10.26 -7.52 -2.92
N GLN A 81 10.82 -8.25 -1.96
CA GLN A 81 10.46 -9.63 -1.67
C GLN A 81 8.98 -9.74 -1.29
N HIS A 82 8.48 -8.81 -0.47
CA HIS A 82 7.11 -8.82 -0.01
C HIS A 82 6.12 -8.52 -1.15
N GLN A 83 6.44 -7.59 -2.05
CA GLN A 83 5.64 -7.37 -3.25
C GLN A 83 5.53 -8.63 -4.12
N SER A 84 6.64 -9.36 -4.31
CA SER A 84 6.63 -10.65 -5.01
C SER A 84 5.81 -11.73 -4.29
N GLN A 85 5.83 -11.74 -2.95
CA GLN A 85 5.00 -12.66 -2.15
C GLN A 85 3.50 -12.35 -2.30
N LEU A 86 3.12 -11.07 -2.32
CA LEU A 86 1.74 -10.66 -2.56
C LEU A 86 1.26 -11.08 -3.95
N ALA A 87 2.10 -10.89 -4.97
CA ALA A 87 1.83 -11.39 -6.32
C ALA A 87 1.64 -12.92 -6.33
N ALA A 88 2.54 -13.68 -5.71
CA ALA A 88 2.41 -15.14 -5.62
C ALA A 88 1.11 -15.56 -4.90
N ALA A 89 0.79 -14.92 -3.77
CA ALA A 89 -0.43 -15.19 -3.02
C ALA A 89 -1.72 -14.80 -3.78
N ALA A 90 -1.66 -13.79 -4.65
CA ALA A 90 -2.75 -13.45 -5.56
C ALA A 90 -2.94 -14.54 -6.65
N LYS A 91 -1.84 -15.06 -7.22
CA LYS A 91 -1.87 -16.17 -8.19
C LYS A 91 -2.47 -17.44 -7.56
N ASP A 92 -2.06 -17.77 -6.35
CA ASP A 92 -2.58 -18.93 -5.60
C ASP A 92 -4.08 -18.82 -5.30
N ARG A 93 -4.61 -17.60 -5.17
CA ARG A 93 -6.04 -17.32 -4.99
C ARG A 93 -6.82 -17.31 -6.31
N GLY A 94 -6.17 -17.58 -7.43
CA GLY A 94 -6.79 -17.63 -8.76
C GLY A 94 -7.08 -16.27 -9.38
N LEU A 95 -6.42 -15.20 -8.91
CA LEU A 95 -6.52 -13.90 -9.58
C LEU A 95 -5.85 -13.99 -10.96
N VAL A 96 -6.51 -13.44 -11.97
CA VAL A 96 -5.99 -13.34 -13.35
C VAL A 96 -5.26 -12.02 -13.50
N ALA A 97 -4.27 -11.95 -14.40
CA ALA A 97 -3.50 -10.75 -14.69
C ALA A 97 -2.78 -10.13 -13.47
N VAL A 98 -2.32 -10.97 -12.54
CA VAL A 98 -1.65 -10.54 -11.31
C VAL A 98 -0.46 -9.61 -11.58
N ASP A 99 0.29 -9.86 -12.64
CA ASP A 99 1.48 -9.06 -12.97
C ASP A 99 1.14 -7.62 -13.37
N ASP A 100 -0.11 -7.36 -13.80
CA ASP A 100 -0.60 -6.00 -14.09
C ASP A 100 -0.96 -5.24 -12.80
N PHE A 101 -1.35 -5.96 -11.73
CA PHE A 101 -1.83 -5.36 -10.49
C PHE A 101 -0.80 -5.33 -9.36
N PHE A 102 0.08 -6.32 -9.30
CA PHE A 102 1.14 -6.47 -8.32
C PHE A 102 2.51 -6.19 -8.93
N GLN A 103 2.59 -5.06 -9.63
CA GLN A 103 3.82 -4.60 -10.28
C GLN A 103 4.94 -4.39 -9.25
N PRO A 104 6.20 -4.68 -9.59
CA PRO A 104 7.33 -4.33 -8.74
C PRO A 104 7.39 -2.82 -8.47
N ILE A 105 8.01 -2.41 -7.36
CA ILE A 105 8.26 -1.00 -7.03
C ILE A 105 9.70 -0.61 -7.39
N ALA A 106 9.90 0.48 -8.13
CA ALA A 106 11.24 0.83 -8.63
C ALA A 106 12.14 1.44 -7.55
N ILE A 107 11.58 2.00 -6.47
CA ILE A 107 12.37 2.58 -5.39
C ILE A 107 13.28 1.54 -4.70
N SER A 108 12.84 0.30 -4.53
CA SER A 108 13.65 -0.76 -3.90
C SER A 108 14.96 -1.05 -4.65
N PRO A 109 14.94 -1.41 -5.96
CA PRO A 109 16.17 -1.56 -6.72
C PRO A 109 16.92 -0.23 -6.88
N TYR A 110 16.25 0.93 -6.89
CA TYR A 110 16.97 2.20 -6.93
C TYR A 110 17.82 2.42 -5.66
N LEU A 111 17.24 2.25 -4.48
CA LEU A 111 17.97 2.36 -3.19
C LEU A 111 19.10 1.33 -3.08
N ARG A 112 18.89 0.12 -3.61
CA ARG A 112 19.98 -0.86 -3.71
C ARG A 112 21.09 -0.38 -4.64
N GLY A 113 20.73 0.19 -5.79
CA GLY A 113 21.67 0.74 -6.76
C GLY A 113 22.57 1.81 -6.15
N ILE A 114 21.98 2.82 -5.51
CA ILE A 114 22.75 3.93 -4.91
C ILE A 114 23.68 3.45 -3.78
N LEU A 115 23.23 2.49 -2.97
CA LEU A 115 24.04 1.96 -1.86
C LEU A 115 25.19 1.11 -2.39
N ARG A 116 24.95 0.26 -3.39
CA ARG A 116 26.01 -0.55 -4.04
C ARG A 116 27.00 0.31 -4.79
N GLU A 117 26.55 1.34 -5.49
CA GLU A 117 27.42 2.29 -6.18
C GLU A 117 28.34 3.02 -5.18
N SER A 118 27.81 3.38 -4.01
CA SER A 118 28.56 4.09 -2.96
C SER A 118 29.68 3.26 -2.30
N THR A 119 29.71 1.95 -2.52
CA THR A 119 30.80 1.12 -1.99
C THR A 119 32.09 1.27 -2.79
N HIS A 120 32.03 1.86 -4.00
CA HIS A 120 33.15 1.97 -4.97
C HIS A 120 33.72 0.64 -5.49
N HIS A 121 33.04 -0.48 -5.23
CA HIS A 121 33.48 -1.80 -5.67
C HIS A 121 32.33 -2.61 -6.30
N ASP A 122 31.09 -2.44 -5.83
CA ASP A 122 29.93 -3.25 -6.25
C ASP A 122 29.18 -2.64 -7.45
N TYR A 123 29.92 -2.08 -8.42
CA TYR A 123 29.35 -1.37 -9.57
C TYR A 123 28.48 -2.25 -10.48
N ASP A 124 28.83 -3.53 -10.64
CA ASP A 124 28.03 -4.48 -11.42
C ASP A 124 26.66 -4.72 -10.78
N ASP A 125 26.60 -4.80 -9.45
CA ASP A 125 25.35 -4.94 -8.71
C ASP A 125 24.54 -3.65 -8.73
N ALA A 126 25.20 -2.49 -8.69
CA ALA A 126 24.55 -1.20 -8.88
C ALA A 126 23.91 -1.08 -10.27
N ALA A 127 24.66 -1.39 -11.34
CA ALA A 127 24.18 -1.36 -12.71
C ALA A 127 22.99 -2.30 -12.93
N ARG A 128 23.07 -3.54 -12.41
CA ARG A 128 21.94 -4.49 -12.46
C ARG A 128 20.71 -3.95 -11.74
N SER A 129 20.90 -3.28 -10.60
CA SER A 129 19.80 -2.67 -9.86
C SER A 129 19.17 -1.52 -10.64
N TYR A 130 19.96 -0.65 -11.28
CA TYR A 130 19.42 0.41 -12.16
C TYR A 130 18.74 -0.12 -13.42
N GLN A 131 19.18 -1.26 -13.97
CA GLN A 131 18.46 -1.95 -15.05
C GLN A 131 17.07 -2.42 -14.60
N LEU A 132 16.93 -2.93 -13.37
CA LEU A 132 15.62 -3.25 -12.79
C LEU A 132 14.75 -2.00 -12.63
N VAL A 133 15.33 -0.86 -12.23
CA VAL A 133 14.61 0.42 -12.20
C VAL A 133 14.10 0.78 -13.58
N SER A 134 14.94 0.71 -14.62
CA SER A 134 14.54 1.01 -16.00
C SER A 134 13.47 0.05 -16.54
N ALA A 135 13.45 -1.20 -16.09
CA ALA A 135 12.44 -2.18 -16.49
C ALA A 135 11.08 -1.90 -15.82
N VAL A 136 11.10 -1.47 -14.56
CA VAL A 136 9.89 -1.22 -13.76
C VAL A 136 9.31 0.19 -14.03
N CYS A 137 10.17 1.19 -14.17
CA CYS A 137 9.82 2.58 -14.42
C CYS A 137 10.62 3.12 -15.62
N PRO A 138 10.25 2.74 -16.87
CA PRO A 138 10.99 3.13 -18.07
C PRO A 138 10.96 4.65 -18.34
N THR A 139 10.02 5.36 -17.73
CA THR A 139 9.88 6.82 -17.82
C THR A 139 10.78 7.57 -16.82
N PHE A 140 11.47 6.87 -15.91
CA PHE A 140 12.37 7.52 -14.96
C PHE A 140 13.61 8.08 -15.68
N PRO A 141 13.79 9.42 -15.77
CA PRO A 141 14.75 10.02 -16.69
C PRO A 141 16.21 9.67 -16.40
N ALA A 142 16.57 9.47 -15.13
CA ALA A 142 17.95 9.22 -14.72
C ALA A 142 18.41 7.78 -14.96
N ALA A 143 17.49 6.82 -15.19
CA ALA A 143 17.82 5.39 -15.21
C ALA A 143 18.95 5.04 -16.18
N GLN A 144 18.91 5.54 -17.42
CA GLN A 144 19.93 5.22 -18.43
C GLN A 144 21.30 5.83 -18.09
N ALA A 145 21.32 7.05 -17.56
CA ALA A 145 22.55 7.68 -17.11
C ALA A 145 23.15 6.95 -15.89
N ASP A 146 22.31 6.50 -14.96
CA ASP A 146 22.72 5.71 -13.80
C ASP A 146 23.29 4.34 -14.21
N ILE A 147 22.65 3.65 -15.17
CA ILE A 147 23.18 2.40 -15.75
C ILE A 147 24.54 2.64 -16.39
N ALA A 148 24.65 3.62 -17.29
CA ALA A 148 25.90 3.90 -18.01
C ALA A 148 27.04 4.26 -17.05
N ARG A 149 26.74 5.07 -16.02
CA ARG A 149 27.71 5.49 -15.01
C ARG A 149 28.20 4.31 -14.16
N ALA A 150 27.27 3.52 -13.60
CA ALA A 150 27.63 2.34 -12.81
C ALA A 150 28.37 1.30 -13.66
N SER A 151 27.93 1.03 -14.90
CA SER A 151 28.65 0.14 -15.83
C SER A 151 30.06 0.64 -16.19
N GLY A 152 30.30 1.95 -16.10
CA GLY A 152 31.62 2.56 -16.27
C GLY A 152 32.51 2.47 -15.03
N GLY A 153 32.02 1.94 -13.91
CA GLY A 153 32.77 1.84 -12.65
C GLY A 153 33.03 3.18 -11.97
N VAL A 154 32.16 4.17 -12.21
CA VAL A 154 32.29 5.52 -11.66
C VAL A 154 31.12 5.81 -10.74
N HIS A 155 31.39 6.31 -9.54
CA HIS A 155 30.36 6.83 -8.63
C HIS A 155 30.16 8.35 -8.81
N SER A 156 31.27 9.09 -8.76
CA SER A 156 31.37 10.55 -8.94
C SER A 156 32.78 10.89 -9.43
N ALA A 157 32.95 12.08 -10.01
CA ALA A 157 34.26 12.59 -10.39
C ALA A 157 35.18 12.76 -9.18
N PRO A 158 36.52 12.67 -9.36
CA PRO A 158 37.46 12.98 -8.28
C PRO A 158 37.21 14.38 -7.71
N GLY A 159 37.24 14.49 -6.38
CA GLY A 159 36.93 15.73 -5.67
C GLY A 159 35.43 16.04 -5.57
N HIS A 160 34.55 15.12 -5.97
CA HIS A 160 33.10 15.30 -5.93
C HIS A 160 32.43 14.23 -5.06
N GLY A 161 31.34 14.62 -4.41
CA GLY A 161 30.37 13.73 -3.80
C GLY A 161 29.03 13.79 -4.54
N VAL A 162 28.04 13.07 -4.04
CA VAL A 162 26.71 13.02 -4.64
C VAL A 162 25.66 13.34 -3.60
N LEU A 163 24.81 14.31 -3.91
CA LEU A 163 23.60 14.61 -3.16
C LEU A 163 22.41 13.91 -3.82
N TYR A 164 21.71 13.09 -3.05
CA TYR A 164 20.44 12.50 -3.41
C TYR A 164 19.31 13.22 -2.69
N VAL A 165 18.32 13.71 -3.44
CA VAL A 165 17.06 14.17 -2.90
C VAL A 165 16.03 13.07 -3.10
N ILE A 166 15.54 12.49 -2.01
CA ILE A 166 14.45 11.51 -2.03
C ILE A 166 13.21 12.19 -1.49
N ALA A 167 12.17 12.29 -2.32
CA ALA A 167 10.99 13.09 -2.00
C ALA A 167 9.71 12.25 -1.97
N CYS A 168 8.99 12.31 -0.85
CA CYS A 168 7.62 11.83 -0.72
C CYS A 168 6.68 12.97 -1.14
N VAL A 169 6.22 12.94 -2.39
CA VAL A 169 5.50 14.04 -3.04
C VAL A 169 3.99 13.73 -3.13
N GLY A 170 3.20 14.75 -2.80
CA GLY A 170 1.75 14.73 -2.87
C GLY A 170 1.08 13.92 -1.77
N ARG A 171 -0.24 14.10 -1.64
CA ARG A 171 -1.07 13.34 -0.71
C ARG A 171 -1.39 11.97 -1.30
N GLY A 172 -1.03 10.92 -0.59
CA GLY A 172 -1.23 9.55 -1.05
C GLY A 172 -2.67 9.06 -1.02
N PRO A 173 -2.88 7.82 -1.46
CA PRO A 173 -4.20 7.21 -1.57
C PRO A 173 -4.90 7.11 -0.21
N VAL A 174 -6.19 7.43 -0.20
CA VAL A 174 -7.10 7.14 0.91
C VAL A 174 -8.24 6.26 0.43
N LEU A 175 -8.87 5.52 1.35
CA LEU A 175 -10.06 4.74 1.05
C LEU A 175 -11.31 5.54 1.40
N GLN A 176 -12.28 5.52 0.51
CA GLN A 176 -13.62 6.07 0.73
C GLN A 176 -14.67 5.00 0.47
N GLU A 177 -15.79 5.07 1.21
CA GLU A 177 -16.91 4.17 1.00
C GLU A 177 -17.58 4.49 -0.35
N SER A 178 -17.82 3.44 -1.14
CA SER A 178 -18.55 3.51 -2.40
C SER A 178 -19.53 2.35 -2.48
N VAL A 179 -20.54 2.47 -3.34
CA VAL A 179 -21.42 1.35 -3.68
C VAL A 179 -20.93 0.69 -4.96
N ALA A 180 -20.84 -0.64 -4.97
CA ALA A 180 -20.51 -1.42 -6.15
C ALA A 180 -21.62 -2.45 -6.44
N PRO A 181 -21.97 -2.65 -7.72
CA PRO A 181 -22.87 -3.74 -8.10
C PRO A 181 -22.21 -5.09 -7.83
N THR A 182 -23.00 -6.08 -7.47
CA THR A 182 -22.49 -7.45 -7.36
C THR A 182 -22.15 -8.00 -8.74
N THR A 183 -21.01 -8.67 -8.87
CA THR A 183 -20.56 -9.28 -10.13
C THR A 183 -20.74 -10.79 -10.09
N THR A 184 -20.85 -11.42 -11.26
CA THR A 184 -20.94 -12.89 -11.38
C THR A 184 -19.78 -13.59 -10.67
N THR A 185 -18.55 -13.08 -10.83
CA THR A 185 -17.36 -13.61 -10.15
C THR A 185 -17.48 -13.50 -8.63
N ALA A 186 -17.91 -12.35 -8.10
CA ALA A 186 -18.07 -12.16 -6.67
C ALA A 186 -19.17 -13.06 -6.09
N LEU A 187 -20.29 -13.23 -6.80
CA LEU A 187 -21.37 -14.14 -6.39
C LEU A 187 -20.91 -15.61 -6.39
N ALA A 188 -20.14 -16.03 -7.39
CA ALA A 188 -19.56 -17.38 -7.43
C ALA A 188 -18.64 -17.65 -6.24
N ILE A 189 -17.78 -16.69 -5.89
CA ILE A 189 -16.91 -16.75 -4.70
C ILE A 189 -17.75 -16.81 -3.42
N ALA A 190 -18.77 -15.96 -3.30
CA ALA A 190 -19.65 -15.92 -2.14
C ALA A 190 -20.38 -17.26 -1.93
N SER A 191 -20.96 -17.82 -2.98
CA SER A 191 -21.62 -19.13 -2.96
C SER A 191 -20.68 -20.26 -2.55
N ALA A 192 -19.47 -20.31 -3.12
CA ALA A 192 -18.47 -21.31 -2.74
C ALA A 192 -18.11 -21.22 -1.26
N THR A 193 -18.00 -19.99 -0.74
CA THR A 193 -17.70 -19.74 0.67
C THR A 193 -18.83 -20.22 1.58
N LEU A 194 -20.08 -19.82 1.32
CA LEU A 194 -21.24 -20.25 2.10
C LEU A 194 -21.41 -21.78 2.11
N ASN A 195 -21.26 -22.42 0.94
CA ASN A 195 -21.39 -23.88 0.81
C ASN A 195 -20.31 -24.65 1.57
N SER A 196 -19.08 -24.12 1.62
CA SER A 196 -17.98 -24.72 2.37
C SER A 196 -18.21 -24.70 3.89
N ASN A 197 -18.96 -23.72 4.39
CA ASN A 197 -19.31 -23.60 5.80
C ASN A 197 -20.39 -24.61 6.23
N ARG A 198 -21.37 -24.89 5.36
CA ARG A 198 -22.42 -25.89 5.63
C ARG A 198 -21.83 -27.28 5.87
N LYS A 199 -20.90 -27.71 5.00
CA LYS A 199 -20.21 -29.03 5.12
C LYS A 199 -19.42 -29.23 6.43
N LYS A 200 -19.07 -28.16 7.15
CA LYS A 200 -18.39 -28.24 8.46
C LYS A 200 -19.35 -28.26 9.66
N SER A 201 -20.61 -27.89 9.44
CA SER A 201 -21.61 -27.74 10.50
C SER A 201 -22.47 -28.99 10.71
N GLU A 202 -22.35 -29.99 9.82
CA GLU A 202 -22.97 -31.31 9.99
C GLU A 202 -22.24 -32.10 11.08
N PRO A 203 -22.94 -32.59 12.13
CA PRO A 203 -22.32 -33.42 13.16
C PRO A 203 -21.82 -34.74 12.55
N GLN A 204 -20.54 -35.02 12.74
CA GLN A 204 -19.95 -36.34 12.51
C GLN A 204 -20.31 -37.26 13.69
N ASP A 205 -21.59 -37.53 13.90
CA ASP A 205 -22.01 -38.58 14.83
C ASP A 205 -22.91 -39.57 14.10
N GLY A 206 -22.39 -40.79 13.94
CA GLY A 206 -22.98 -41.88 13.15
C GLY A 206 -24.12 -42.59 13.87
N THR A 207 -25.05 -41.86 14.47
CA THR A 207 -26.26 -42.44 15.06
C THR A 207 -27.44 -42.27 14.12
N VAL A 208 -27.70 -43.32 13.34
CA VAL A 208 -28.93 -43.49 12.57
C VAL A 208 -30.10 -43.67 13.54
N HIS A 209 -30.78 -42.57 13.87
CA HIS A 209 -32.14 -42.63 14.38
C HIS A 209 -33.12 -42.42 13.23
N ASN A 210 -33.68 -43.54 12.76
CA ASN A 210 -34.93 -43.53 12.00
C ASN A 210 -36.03 -42.94 12.89
N ARG A 211 -36.52 -41.75 12.54
CA ARG A 211 -37.84 -41.25 12.96
C ARG A 211 -38.49 -40.47 11.83
N ASP A 212 -39.55 -41.10 11.34
CA ASP A 212 -40.74 -40.59 10.65
C ASP A 212 -40.81 -39.09 10.31
N GLY A 213 -40.95 -38.84 9.00
CA GLY A 213 -42.18 -38.20 8.50
C GLY A 213 -42.44 -36.74 8.83
N HIS A 214 -41.53 -35.83 8.46
CA HIS A 214 -41.88 -34.52 7.93
C HIS A 214 -40.85 -34.14 6.87
N LYS A 215 -41.31 -33.94 5.63
CA LYS A 215 -40.52 -33.21 4.64
C LYS A 215 -40.61 -31.75 5.04
N ASP A 216 -39.75 -31.35 5.96
CA ASP A 216 -39.42 -29.94 6.07
C ASP A 216 -38.79 -29.59 4.72
N ASP A 217 -39.52 -28.80 3.93
CA ASP A 217 -38.97 -28.18 2.74
C ASP A 217 -37.76 -27.37 3.21
N GLU A 218 -36.57 -27.97 3.14
CA GLU A 218 -35.30 -27.27 3.26
C GLU A 218 -35.31 -26.22 2.15
N HIS A 219 -35.82 -25.03 2.44
CA HIS A 219 -35.63 -23.87 1.62
C HIS A 219 -34.12 -23.68 1.52
N GLU A 220 -33.54 -24.14 0.39
CA GLU A 220 -32.21 -23.75 -0.04
C GLU A 220 -32.12 -22.24 0.16
N PRO A 221 -31.32 -21.73 1.12
CA PRO A 221 -31.12 -20.30 1.25
C PRO A 221 -30.23 -19.92 0.07
N GLY A 222 -30.83 -19.78 -1.11
CA GLY A 222 -30.20 -19.12 -2.23
C GLY A 222 -29.73 -17.75 -1.76
N LEU A 223 -28.58 -17.30 -2.28
CA LEU A 223 -28.13 -15.94 -2.01
C LEU A 223 -29.32 -14.98 -2.24
N PRO A 224 -29.71 -14.17 -1.23
CA PRO A 224 -30.75 -13.18 -1.44
C PRO A 224 -30.32 -12.26 -2.59
N ASN A 225 -31.29 -11.64 -3.27
CA ASN A 225 -31.01 -10.76 -4.40
C ASN A 225 -30.33 -9.46 -3.93
N ILE A 226 -29.03 -9.55 -3.64
CA ILE A 226 -28.17 -8.46 -3.23
C ILE A 226 -27.65 -7.80 -4.51
N ALA A 227 -28.33 -6.77 -5.00
CA ALA A 227 -27.93 -6.09 -6.24
C ALA A 227 -26.60 -5.31 -6.09
N SER A 228 -26.31 -4.81 -4.88
CA SER A 228 -25.14 -4.00 -4.60
C SER A 228 -24.69 -4.08 -3.15
N VAL A 229 -23.41 -3.80 -2.93
CA VAL A 229 -22.77 -3.77 -1.61
C VAL A 229 -21.87 -2.54 -1.48
N LYS A 230 -21.64 -2.10 -0.24
CA LYS A 230 -20.64 -1.07 0.06
C LYS A 230 -19.24 -1.68 0.02
N VAL A 231 -18.30 -0.97 -0.61
CA VAL A 231 -16.90 -1.38 -0.78
C VAL A 231 -15.97 -0.19 -0.58
N PRO A 232 -14.71 -0.43 -0.18
CA PRO A 232 -13.70 0.61 -0.19
C PRO A 232 -13.27 0.92 -1.63
N LYS A 233 -13.13 2.21 -1.93
CA LYS A 233 -12.60 2.71 -3.20
C LYS A 233 -11.40 3.60 -2.92
N VAL A 234 -10.32 3.40 -3.69
CA VAL A 234 -9.15 4.28 -3.65
C VAL A 234 -9.51 5.64 -4.22
N VAL A 235 -9.15 6.69 -3.48
CA VAL A 235 -9.27 8.09 -3.87
C VAL A 235 -7.92 8.75 -3.65
N LEU A 236 -7.42 9.48 -4.65
CA LEU A 236 -6.24 10.32 -4.52
C LEU A 236 -6.71 11.73 -4.13
N PRO A 237 -6.35 12.23 -2.93
CA PRO A 237 -6.64 13.61 -2.57
C PRO A 237 -5.92 14.56 -3.55
N PRO A 238 -6.53 15.70 -3.91
CA PRO A 238 -5.87 16.68 -4.75
C PRO A 238 -4.60 17.21 -4.06
N SER A 239 -3.58 17.45 -4.87
CA SER A 239 -2.31 18.01 -4.43
C SER A 239 -1.72 18.83 -5.57
N ASP A 240 -1.41 20.10 -5.29
CA ASP A 240 -0.89 21.03 -6.30
C ASP A 240 0.56 20.69 -6.64
N VAL A 241 1.30 20.10 -5.70
CA VAL A 241 2.71 19.75 -5.88
C VAL A 241 2.86 18.51 -6.77
N VAL A 242 3.77 18.62 -7.73
CA VAL A 242 4.09 17.56 -8.70
C VAL A 242 5.56 17.15 -8.65
N ALA A 243 6.45 18.00 -8.14
CA ALA A 243 7.87 17.71 -7.98
C ALA A 243 8.53 18.71 -7.02
N LEU A 244 9.80 18.48 -6.69
CA LEU A 244 10.68 19.48 -6.10
C LEU A 244 11.72 19.94 -7.11
N GLY A 245 11.91 21.25 -7.21
CA GLY A 245 13.06 21.85 -7.87
C GLY A 245 14.20 22.01 -6.87
N ALA A 246 15.41 21.64 -7.27
CA ALA A 246 16.62 21.87 -6.50
C ALA A 246 17.45 22.99 -7.14
N ARG A 247 17.90 23.92 -6.31
CA ARG A 247 18.93 24.90 -6.66
C ARG A 247 20.12 24.72 -5.73
N VAL A 248 21.32 24.77 -6.28
CA VAL A 248 22.58 24.70 -5.53
C VAL A 248 23.35 25.99 -5.77
N ASP A 249 23.68 26.67 -4.69
CA ASP A 249 24.37 27.97 -4.70
C ASP A 249 23.68 29.00 -5.62
N GLY A 250 22.35 28.97 -5.61
CA GLY A 250 21.48 29.84 -6.42
C GLY A 250 21.27 29.38 -7.87
N ILE A 251 21.97 28.35 -8.33
CA ILE A 251 21.88 27.81 -9.71
C ILE A 251 20.92 26.63 -9.75
N ALA A 252 20.04 26.56 -10.76
CA ALA A 252 19.14 25.42 -10.94
C ALA A 252 19.94 24.13 -11.20
N ALA A 253 19.72 23.11 -10.39
CA ALA A 253 20.44 21.84 -10.43
C ALA A 253 19.59 20.68 -10.96
N GLY A 254 18.27 20.75 -10.84
CA GLY A 254 17.37 19.75 -11.42
C GLY A 254 16.00 19.71 -10.75
N THR A 255 15.18 18.75 -11.14
CA THR A 255 13.87 18.47 -10.54
C THR A 255 13.76 16.99 -10.19
N THR A 256 13.10 16.67 -9.08
CA THR A 256 12.81 15.28 -8.72
C THR A 256 11.91 14.64 -9.76
N ALA A 257 12.11 13.33 -9.99
CA ALA A 257 11.30 12.54 -10.92
C ALA A 257 10.76 11.30 -10.23
N THR A 258 9.54 10.89 -10.61
CA THR A 258 8.81 9.78 -10.02
C THR A 258 9.52 8.45 -10.23
N LEU A 259 9.85 7.78 -9.12
CA LEU A 259 10.36 6.41 -9.09
C LEU A 259 9.24 5.41 -8.77
N THR A 260 8.28 5.80 -7.93
CA THR A 260 7.20 4.91 -7.52
C THR A 260 5.93 5.72 -7.35
N ASP A 261 4.91 5.37 -8.14
CA ASP A 261 3.56 5.90 -8.00
C ASP A 261 2.78 5.01 -7.03
N VAL A 262 2.65 5.49 -5.79
CA VAL A 262 1.94 4.80 -4.71
C VAL A 262 0.44 4.83 -4.96
N GLY A 263 -0.06 5.89 -5.60
CA GLY A 263 -1.47 6.02 -5.97
C GLY A 263 -1.90 4.95 -6.97
N GLN A 264 -1.12 4.75 -8.03
CA GLN A 264 -1.34 3.71 -9.02
C GLN A 264 -1.19 2.32 -8.40
N LEU A 265 -0.18 2.11 -7.55
CA LEU A 265 0.02 0.84 -6.84
C LEU A 265 -1.21 0.47 -5.98
N ALA A 266 -1.75 1.42 -5.22
CA ALA A 266 -2.94 1.22 -4.41
C ALA A 266 -4.18 0.95 -5.27
N ALA A 267 -4.40 1.74 -6.32
CA ALA A 267 -5.52 1.58 -7.23
C ALA A 267 -5.53 0.20 -7.90
N ASN A 268 -4.36 -0.26 -8.36
CA ASN A 268 -4.17 -1.56 -8.99
C ASN A 268 -4.48 -2.71 -8.03
N GLN A 269 -3.86 -2.72 -6.85
CA GLN A 269 -4.04 -3.82 -5.90
C GLN A 269 -5.47 -3.88 -5.33
N ILE A 270 -6.08 -2.73 -5.00
CA ILE A 270 -7.47 -2.71 -4.51
C ILE A 270 -8.44 -3.16 -5.60
N SER A 271 -8.22 -2.77 -6.86
CA SER A 271 -9.04 -3.23 -7.98
C SER A 271 -8.95 -4.75 -8.18
N ALA A 272 -7.75 -5.32 -8.04
CA ALA A 272 -7.54 -6.76 -8.13
C ALA A 272 -8.26 -7.55 -7.04
N GLU A 273 -8.32 -7.00 -5.82
CA GLU A 273 -9.01 -7.60 -4.67
C GLU A 273 -10.53 -7.35 -4.65
N MET A 274 -11.04 -6.51 -5.54
CA MET A 274 -12.44 -6.09 -5.54
C MET A 274 -13.45 -7.26 -5.64
N PRO A 275 -13.23 -8.31 -6.47
CA PRO A 275 -14.15 -9.45 -6.53
C PRO A 275 -14.30 -10.16 -5.17
N TRP A 276 -13.18 -10.34 -4.45
CA TRP A 276 -13.18 -10.93 -3.11
C TRP A 276 -13.82 -10.00 -2.07
N THR A 277 -13.62 -8.70 -2.21
CA THR A 277 -14.21 -7.68 -1.35
C THR A 277 -15.74 -7.65 -1.48
N ILE A 278 -16.25 -7.64 -2.71
CA ILE A 278 -17.68 -7.73 -2.99
C ILE A 278 -18.24 -9.06 -2.47
N ALA A 279 -17.56 -10.18 -2.75
CA ALA A 279 -18.01 -11.50 -2.30
C ALA A 279 -18.15 -11.57 -0.77
N ARG A 280 -17.17 -11.04 -0.04
CA ARG A 280 -17.20 -10.98 1.43
C ARG A 280 -18.36 -10.12 1.94
N ALA A 281 -18.61 -8.97 1.31
CA ALA A 281 -19.73 -8.12 1.68
C ALA A 281 -21.08 -8.80 1.42
N VAL A 282 -21.20 -9.57 0.33
CA VAL A 282 -22.38 -10.41 0.02
C VAL A 282 -22.58 -11.49 1.09
N VAL A 283 -21.54 -12.27 1.43
CA VAL A 283 -21.59 -13.32 2.46
C VAL A 283 -22.00 -12.75 3.82
N ARG A 284 -21.43 -11.60 4.20
CA ARG A 284 -21.74 -10.91 5.46
C ARG A 284 -23.21 -10.49 5.50
N ARG A 285 -23.70 -9.87 4.43
CA ARG A 285 -25.09 -9.43 4.32
C ARG A 285 -26.06 -10.61 4.37
N ALA A 286 -25.82 -11.66 3.60
CA ALA A 286 -26.63 -12.87 3.60
C ALA A 286 -26.72 -13.51 5.00
N THR A 287 -25.59 -13.57 5.73
CA THR A 287 -25.55 -14.14 7.09
C THR A 287 -26.32 -13.31 8.13
N LYS A 288 -26.30 -11.98 8.00
CA LYS A 288 -27.09 -11.10 8.87
C LYS A 288 -28.60 -11.21 8.57
N GLU A 289 -28.98 -11.36 7.31
CA GLU A 289 -30.39 -11.53 6.91
C GLU A 289 -30.99 -12.86 7.43
N THR A 290 -30.24 -13.97 7.40
CA THR A 290 -30.73 -15.28 7.91
C THR A 290 -30.95 -15.31 9.43
N THR A 291 -30.19 -14.52 10.20
CA THR A 291 -30.36 -14.40 11.67
C THR A 291 -31.71 -13.78 12.04
N VAL A 292 -32.28 -12.95 11.16
CA VAL A 292 -33.54 -12.22 11.41
C VAL A 292 -34.75 -13.07 11.05
N ALA A 293 -34.65 -13.90 10.01
CA ALA A 293 -35.69 -14.85 9.64
C ALA A 293 -35.96 -15.90 10.74
N GLY A 294 -34.92 -16.31 11.49
CA GLY A 294 -35.05 -17.23 12.62
C GLY A 294 -35.80 -16.67 13.84
N VAL A 295 -35.84 -15.35 14.02
CA VAL A 295 -36.59 -14.69 15.10
C VAL A 295 -38.10 -14.72 14.83
N GLY A 296 -38.51 -14.64 13.56
CA GLY A 296 -39.92 -14.68 13.17
C GLY A 296 -40.61 -16.02 13.46
N HIS A 297 -39.91 -17.13 13.25
CA HIS A 297 -40.44 -18.47 13.57
C HIS A 297 -40.57 -18.72 15.08
N ASN A 298 -39.68 -18.15 15.90
CA ASN A 298 -39.75 -18.28 17.36
C ASN A 298 -40.80 -17.37 18.02
N LEU A 299 -41.43 -16.47 17.27
CA LEU A 299 -42.46 -15.54 17.76
C LEU A 299 -43.89 -16.00 17.44
N GLY A 300 -44.08 -17.17 16.79
CA GLY A 300 -45.42 -17.75 16.56
C GLY A 300 -46.35 -16.89 15.70
N LEU A 301 -45.79 -16.11 14.77
CA LEU A 301 -46.56 -15.21 13.91
C LEU A 301 -47.01 -15.95 12.65
N ASP A 302 -48.21 -16.54 12.69
CA ASP A 302 -48.87 -17.08 11.50
C ASP A 302 -49.70 -16.01 10.75
N GLY A 303 -49.69 -16.06 9.42
CA GLY A 303 -50.54 -15.24 8.54
C GLY A 303 -49.92 -13.91 8.08
N SER A 304 -50.79 -12.97 7.64
CA SER A 304 -50.43 -11.69 6.99
C SER A 304 -49.47 -10.78 7.76
N ALA A 305 -49.27 -11.00 9.07
CA ALA A 305 -48.25 -10.33 9.86
C ALA A 305 -46.83 -10.81 9.52
N ALA A 306 -46.65 -12.09 9.16
CA ALA A 306 -45.38 -12.62 8.69
C ALA A 306 -44.99 -12.01 7.34
N SER A 307 -45.93 -11.84 6.42
CA SER A 307 -45.64 -11.23 5.11
C SER A 307 -45.30 -9.75 5.22
N ILE A 308 -45.88 -9.01 6.18
CA ILE A 308 -45.50 -7.62 6.47
C ILE A 308 -44.11 -7.54 7.12
N PHE A 309 -43.74 -8.46 8.02
CA PHE A 309 -42.37 -8.55 8.55
C PHE A 309 -41.34 -8.92 7.47
N GLN A 310 -41.69 -9.82 6.54
CA GLN A 310 -40.86 -10.18 5.39
C GLN A 310 -40.68 -8.99 4.42
N PHE A 311 -41.72 -8.19 4.19
CA PHE A 311 -41.64 -6.99 3.33
C PHE A 311 -40.96 -5.80 4.01
N ALA A 312 -41.15 -5.62 5.33
CA ALA A 312 -40.51 -4.58 6.12
C ALA A 312 -39.00 -4.86 6.35
N ALA A 313 -38.59 -6.13 6.34
CA ALA A 313 -37.18 -6.53 6.38
C ALA A 313 -36.42 -6.20 5.08
N GLY A 314 -37.12 -6.16 3.93
CA GLY A 314 -36.47 -6.07 2.61
C GLY A 314 -35.96 -4.70 2.17
N SER A 315 -36.31 -3.60 2.86
CA SER A 315 -36.14 -2.25 2.27
C SER A 315 -35.52 -1.17 3.16
N LEU A 316 -35.08 -1.45 4.39
CA LEU A 316 -34.57 -0.41 5.30
C LEU A 316 -33.15 -0.62 5.86
N TRP A 317 -32.37 -1.58 5.34
CA TRP A 317 -31.18 -2.07 6.06
C TRP A 317 -29.83 -1.65 5.46
N SER A 318 -29.84 -0.76 4.46
CA SER A 318 -28.62 -0.17 3.86
C SER A 318 -27.76 0.63 4.85
N SER A 319 -28.25 0.90 6.07
CA SER A 319 -27.70 1.90 6.99
C SER A 319 -26.75 1.37 8.07
N THR A 320 -26.61 0.04 8.28
CA THR A 320 -25.76 -0.51 9.36
C THR A 320 -24.51 -1.23 8.88
N GLU A 321 -24.32 -1.33 7.56
CA GLU A 321 -23.11 -1.90 6.99
C GLU A 321 -22.21 -0.78 6.48
N HIS A 322 -20.96 -0.78 6.91
CA HIS A 322 -19.92 0.10 6.37
C HIS A 322 -18.80 -0.73 5.76
N ALA A 323 -18.18 -0.18 4.72
CA ALA A 323 -16.94 -0.72 4.19
C ALA A 323 -15.78 -0.35 5.12
N ASP A 324 -14.76 -1.22 5.24
CA ASP A 324 -13.52 -0.82 5.91
C ASP A 324 -12.77 0.21 5.06
N THR A 325 -12.82 1.48 5.46
CA THR A 325 -12.10 2.57 4.81
C THR A 325 -10.84 2.97 5.57
N ARG A 326 -10.43 2.18 6.57
CA ARG A 326 -9.18 2.46 7.28
C ARG A 326 -8.01 2.18 6.36
N CYS A 327 -7.08 3.12 6.30
CA CYS A 327 -5.86 3.04 5.52
C CYS A 327 -4.79 3.96 6.13
N TRP A 328 -3.55 3.78 5.73
CA TRP A 328 -2.44 4.67 6.02
C TRP A 328 -2.52 5.93 5.13
N GLY A 329 -3.42 6.84 5.48
CA GLY A 329 -3.67 8.08 4.73
C GLY A 329 -2.56 9.13 4.76
N MET A 330 -1.38 8.81 5.29
CA MET A 330 -0.19 9.68 5.33
C MET A 330 0.92 9.22 4.36
N LEU A 331 0.67 8.17 3.58
CA LEU A 331 1.55 7.81 2.47
C LEU A 331 1.62 8.96 1.44
N PRO A 332 2.72 9.09 0.70
CA PRO A 332 2.78 10.02 -0.41
C PRO A 332 1.99 9.51 -1.61
N ARG A 333 1.66 10.40 -2.56
CA ARG A 333 1.18 9.98 -3.89
C ARG A 333 2.30 9.31 -4.66
N GLU A 334 3.50 9.88 -4.58
CA GLU A 334 4.67 9.46 -5.33
C GLU A 334 5.91 9.50 -4.45
N ILE A 335 6.82 8.54 -4.67
CA ILE A 335 8.20 8.64 -4.22
C ILE A 335 9.03 9.03 -5.43
N GLN A 336 9.77 10.12 -5.31
CA GLN A 336 10.58 10.72 -6.36
C GLN A 336 12.05 10.78 -5.94
N ALA A 337 12.95 10.84 -6.91
CA ALA A 337 14.37 11.03 -6.66
C ALA A 337 15.01 12.06 -7.61
N LEU A 338 16.09 12.67 -7.14
CA LEU A 338 17.02 13.47 -7.92
C LEU A 338 18.45 13.18 -7.43
N ARG A 339 19.36 12.96 -8.37
CA ARG A 339 20.81 12.86 -8.13
C ARG A 339 21.49 14.15 -8.58
N ILE A 340 22.31 14.74 -7.74
CA ILE A 340 23.12 15.92 -8.04
C ILE A 340 24.56 15.63 -7.64
N GLU A 341 25.48 15.69 -8.60
CA GLU A 341 26.91 15.57 -8.33
C GLU A 341 27.49 16.94 -8.04
N LEU A 342 28.24 17.07 -6.94
CA LEU A 342 28.72 18.36 -6.43
C LEU A 342 30.20 18.27 -6.03
N PRO A 343 30.99 19.35 -6.23
CA PRO A 343 32.33 19.45 -5.66
C PRO A 343 32.33 19.24 -4.14
N THR A 344 33.46 18.83 -3.59
CA THR A 344 33.63 18.70 -2.13
C THR A 344 33.56 20.08 -1.46
N GLY A 345 32.82 20.18 -0.36
CA GLY A 345 32.69 21.37 0.45
C GLY A 345 31.24 21.76 0.77
N MET A 346 31.09 22.91 1.41
CA MET A 346 29.79 23.45 1.83
C MET A 346 29.01 24.02 0.65
N HIS A 347 27.80 23.53 0.45
CA HIS A 347 26.87 24.02 -0.56
C HIS A 347 25.54 24.48 0.06
N GLN A 348 24.95 25.54 -0.50
CA GLN A 348 23.59 25.96 -0.17
C GLN A 348 22.60 25.29 -1.13
N VAL A 349 21.80 24.37 -0.61
CA VAL A 349 20.77 23.66 -1.36
C VAL A 349 19.41 24.26 -1.03
N GLU A 350 18.72 24.79 -2.03
CA GLU A 350 17.36 25.29 -1.92
C GLU A 350 16.41 24.29 -2.61
N LEU A 351 15.41 23.81 -1.87
CA LEU A 351 14.36 22.91 -2.37
C LEU A 351 13.03 23.65 -2.49
N VAL A 352 12.45 23.66 -3.69
CA VAL A 352 11.25 24.43 -4.03
C VAL A 352 10.14 23.47 -4.44
N PRO A 353 8.95 23.48 -3.81
CA PRO A 353 7.81 22.72 -4.29
C PRO A 353 7.30 23.30 -5.60
N LEU A 354 7.19 22.46 -6.62
CA LEU A 354 6.76 22.82 -7.96
C LEU A 354 5.36 22.27 -8.23
N GLY A 355 4.53 23.08 -8.86
CA GLY A 355 3.25 22.69 -9.41
C GLY A 355 3.34 22.34 -10.89
N LEU A 356 2.18 22.20 -11.53
CA LEU A 356 2.09 22.01 -12.97
C LEU A 356 2.89 23.07 -13.73
N ASN A 357 3.51 22.68 -14.84
CA ASN A 357 4.40 23.52 -15.64
C ASN A 357 5.60 24.09 -14.86
N THR A 358 6.11 23.32 -13.89
CA THR A 358 7.28 23.67 -13.07
C THR A 358 7.18 25.03 -12.37
N THR A 359 5.95 25.46 -12.05
CA THR A 359 5.69 26.72 -11.36
C THR A 359 6.00 26.59 -9.87
N PRO A 360 6.82 27.48 -9.27
CA PRO A 360 7.04 27.48 -7.82
C PRO A 360 5.73 27.73 -7.05
N LEU A 361 5.41 26.85 -6.10
CA LEU A 361 4.18 26.96 -5.30
C LEU A 361 4.37 27.71 -3.97
N ALA A 362 5.60 27.72 -3.47
CA ALA A 362 6.01 28.36 -2.22
C ALA A 362 7.50 28.72 -2.29
N PRO A 363 8.00 29.59 -1.39
CA PRO A 363 9.43 29.84 -1.25
C PRO A 363 10.23 28.56 -1.03
N GLY A 364 11.48 28.54 -1.47
CA GLY A 364 12.36 27.41 -1.27
C GLY A 364 12.81 27.25 0.17
N HIS A 365 13.06 26.00 0.57
CA HIS A 365 13.66 25.67 1.86
C HIS A 365 15.16 25.48 1.68
N LEU A 366 15.93 26.35 2.33
CA LEU A 366 17.39 26.33 2.25
C LEU A 366 18.00 25.38 3.30
N ARG A 367 19.00 24.62 2.87
CA ARG A 367 19.84 23.74 3.68
C ARG A 367 21.30 23.92 3.33
N GLN A 368 22.15 23.78 4.33
CA GLN A 368 23.59 23.67 4.12
C GLN A 368 23.95 22.19 4.15
N VAL A 369 24.68 21.74 3.14
CA VAL A 369 25.13 20.36 3.02
C VAL A 369 26.65 20.38 2.81
N ASP A 370 27.38 19.64 3.62
CA ASP A 370 28.83 19.46 3.45
C ASP A 370 29.07 18.24 2.55
N ILE A 371 29.40 18.48 1.29
CA ILE A 371 29.65 17.41 0.33
C ILE A 371 31.04 16.85 0.55
N VAL A 372 31.12 15.52 0.69
CA VAL A 372 32.37 14.81 0.95
C VAL A 372 32.75 13.99 -0.27
N ASN A 373 34.02 14.08 -0.66
CA ASN A 373 34.57 13.37 -1.81
C ASN A 373 34.22 11.87 -1.77
N GLY A 374 33.63 11.37 -2.86
CA GLY A 374 33.25 9.98 -3.02
C GLY A 374 32.14 9.49 -2.07
N ARG A 375 31.40 10.38 -1.39
CA ARG A 375 30.29 9.97 -0.51
C ARG A 375 28.94 10.39 -1.07
N ASN A 376 27.93 9.61 -0.68
CA ASN A 376 26.54 10.00 -0.80
C ASN A 376 26.11 10.86 0.39
N HIS A 377 25.26 11.83 0.10
CA HIS A 377 24.54 12.66 1.04
C HIS A 377 23.07 12.59 0.69
N TYR A 378 22.20 12.53 1.70
CA TYR A 378 20.77 12.34 1.50
C TYR A 378 19.98 13.50 2.09
N LEU A 379 19.11 14.09 1.28
CA LEU A 379 18.03 14.95 1.74
C LEU A 379 16.71 14.23 1.51
N LEU A 380 16.04 13.87 2.59
CA LEU A 380 14.71 13.32 2.54
C LEU A 380 13.70 14.45 2.67
N VAL A 381 12.70 14.48 1.79
CA VAL A 381 11.70 15.53 1.78
C VAL A 381 10.30 14.95 1.84
N ILE A 382 9.49 15.42 2.79
CA ILE A 382 8.05 15.15 2.83
C ILE A 382 7.33 16.38 2.28
N ALA A 383 6.72 16.26 1.12
CA ALA A 383 6.08 17.33 0.38
C ALA A 383 4.62 16.97 0.05
N PRO A 384 3.70 16.97 1.04
CA PRO A 384 2.31 16.58 0.81
C PRO A 384 1.54 17.60 -0.04
N ASP A 385 1.98 18.86 -0.05
CA ASP A 385 1.40 19.96 -0.82
C ASP A 385 2.41 21.11 -0.90
N ARG A 386 2.00 22.37 -0.66
CA ARG A 386 2.89 23.56 -0.69
C ARG A 386 3.91 23.62 0.43
N ALA A 387 3.57 23.09 1.60
CA ALA A 387 4.51 23.01 2.72
C ALA A 387 5.38 21.77 2.54
N ILE A 388 6.69 21.94 2.63
CA ILE A 388 7.66 20.84 2.57
C ILE A 388 8.43 20.75 3.88
N TYR A 389 8.80 19.52 4.24
CA TYR A 389 9.58 19.20 5.42
C TYR A 389 10.84 18.50 4.96
N VAL A 390 11.99 19.13 5.18
CA VAL A 390 13.30 18.59 4.78
C VAL A 390 13.97 17.99 6.00
N ILE A 391 14.36 16.72 5.88
CA ILE A 391 15.08 15.91 6.84
C ILE A 391 16.47 15.66 6.28
N ASP A 392 17.47 16.04 7.05
CA ASP A 392 18.87 15.89 6.69
C ASP A 392 19.42 14.61 7.34
N ASP A 393 20.38 13.96 6.66
CA ASP A 393 21.11 12.83 7.23
C ASP A 393 21.94 13.28 8.45
N GLN A 394 21.61 12.75 9.63
CA GLN A 394 22.30 13.12 10.87
C GLN A 394 23.73 12.57 10.98
N SER A 395 24.15 11.66 10.09
CA SER A 395 25.49 11.07 10.11
C SER A 395 26.63 12.07 9.82
N ALA A 396 26.31 13.26 9.30
CA ALA A 396 27.28 14.33 9.08
C ALA A 396 27.62 15.16 10.34
N ASN A 397 26.79 15.13 11.39
CA ASN A 397 26.98 15.97 12.58
C ASN A 397 27.78 15.31 13.71
N ASP A 398 28.00 14.00 13.64
CA ASP A 398 28.69 13.20 14.68
C ASP A 398 30.15 12.85 14.32
N ARG A 399 30.81 13.63 13.44
CA ARG A 399 32.25 13.46 13.14
C ARG A 399 33.06 14.74 13.24
#